data_AF-A0A355AEJ1-F1
#
_entry.id   AF-A0A355AEJ1-F1
#
_cell.length_a   1.000
_cell.length_b   1.000
_cell.length_c   1.000
_cell.angle_alpha   90.00
_cell.angle_beta   90.00
_cell.angle_gamma   90.00
#
_symmetry.space_group_name_H-M   'P 1'
#
loop_
_entity.id
_entity.type
_entity.pdbx_description
1 polymer ?
#
loop_
_entity_poly.entity_id
_entity_poly.type
_entity_poly.pdbx_seq_one_letter_code
_entity_poly.pdbx_strand_id
1 'polypeptide(L)' 'DEMDITSVDLQYSKAYLRHLFAAKEYLGKQIATIHNLGFYLWLLREARKHILAGDFTSWKNMMVKQMNKRL' A
#
# COMPACT_ATOMS: atom_id res chain seq x y z
N ASP A 1 7.23 5.67 11.28
CA ASP A 1 6.61 7.01 11.27
C ASP A 1 5.10 6.89 11.22
N GLU A 2 4.41 7.80 11.91
CA GLU A 2 2.95 7.86 12.13
C GLU A 2 2.07 7.71 10.88
N MET A 3 2.65 7.83 9.68
CA MET A 3 1.93 7.81 8.41
C MET A 3 2.01 6.49 7.62
N ASP A 4 2.68 5.45 8.15
CA ASP A 4 2.77 4.12 7.51
C ASP A 4 3.25 4.13 6.03
N ILE A 5 4.01 5.17 5.67
CA ILE A 5 4.65 5.36 4.36
C ILE A 5 6.04 4.73 4.39
N THR A 6 6.44 4.08 3.28
CA THR A 6 7.80 3.56 3.11
C THR A 6 8.70 4.63 2.51
N SER A 7 10.02 4.51 2.69
CA SER A 7 10.99 5.49 2.15
C SER A 7 10.87 5.66 0.63
N VAL A 8 10.54 4.60 -0.09
CA VAL A 8 10.38 4.62 -1.55
C VAL A 8 9.19 5.46 -2.01
N ASP A 9 8.17 5.62 -1.16
CA ASP A 9 6.96 6.40 -1.46
C ASP A 9 7.22 7.90 -1.50
N LEU A 10 8.26 8.34 -0.78
CA LEU A 10 8.68 9.74 -0.70
C LEU A 10 9.79 10.05 -1.71
N GLN A 11 10.62 9.05 -2.04
CA GLN A 11 11.80 9.24 -2.88
C GLN A 11 11.51 9.14 -4.38
N TYR A 12 10.48 8.38 -4.78
CA TYR A 12 10.22 8.09 -6.18
C TYR A 12 8.79 8.47 -6.60
N SER A 13 8.68 9.09 -7.77
CA SER A 13 7.37 9.39 -8.35
C SER A 13 6.77 8.17 -9.05
N LYS A 14 5.44 8.16 -9.21
CA LYS A 14 4.73 7.14 -10.01
C LYS A 14 5.19 7.12 -11.48
N ALA A 15 5.51 8.30 -12.04
CA ALA A 15 6.01 8.41 -13.40
C ALA A 15 7.38 7.74 -13.56
N TYR A 16 8.27 7.94 -12.58
CA TYR A 16 9.58 7.29 -12.57
C TYR A 16 9.46 5.78 -12.41
N LEU A 17 8.60 5.30 -11.51
CA LEU A 17 8.32 3.87 -11.38
C LEU A 17 7.80 3.26 -12.70
N ARG A 18 6.84 3.93 -13.37
CA ARG A 18 6.34 3.51 -14.69
C ARG A 18 7.45 3.45 -15.74
N HIS A 19 8.35 4.43 -15.74
CA HIS A 19 9.52 4.44 -16.62
C HIS A 19 10.41 3.22 -16.38
N LEU A 20 10.73 2.89 -15.13
CA LEU A 20 11.56 1.71 -14.79
C LEU A 20 10.91 0.41 -15.28
N PHE A 21 9.59 0.27 -15.16
CA PHE A 21 8.87 -0.88 -15.71
C PHE A 21 8.95 -0.93 -17.25
N ALA A 22 8.79 0.20 -17.94
CA ALA A 22 8.90 0.27 -19.39
C ALA A 22 10.34 -0.05 -19.88
N ALA A 23 11.35 0.39 -19.11
CA ALA A 23 12.76 0.11 -19.35
C ALA A 23 13.18 -1.32 -18.95
N LYS A 24 12.29 -2.10 -18.33
CA LYS A 24 12.55 -3.46 -17.80
C LYS A 24 13.66 -3.50 -16.74
N GLU A 25 13.81 -2.42 -15.98
CA GLU A 25 14.79 -2.29 -14.92
C GLU A 25 14.36 -3.03 -13.64
N TYR A 26 15.29 -3.76 -13.02
CA TYR A 26 14.99 -4.54 -11.81
C TYR A 26 14.60 -3.66 -10.62
N LEU A 27 15.14 -2.44 -10.56
CA LEU A 27 14.81 -1.44 -9.54
C LEU A 27 13.31 -1.17 -9.45
N GLY A 28 12.59 -1.19 -10.58
CA GLY A 28 11.14 -1.00 -10.59
C GLY A 28 10.41 -2.08 -9.77
N LYS A 29 10.87 -3.34 -9.85
CA LYS A 29 10.31 -4.45 -9.06
C LYS A 29 10.63 -4.29 -7.58
N GLN A 30 11.83 -3.83 -7.24
CA GLN A 30 12.23 -3.60 -5.84
C GLN A 30 11.38 -2.50 -5.20
N ILE A 31 11.26 -1.35 -5.86
CA ILE A 31 10.42 -0.24 -5.39
C ILE A 31 8.97 -0.69 -5.21
N ALA A 32 8.39 -1.37 -6.21
CA ALA A 32 7.02 -1.87 -6.13
C ALA A 32 6.83 -2.89 -4.99
N THR A 33 7.82 -3.75 -4.75
CA THR A 33 7.77 -4.73 -3.64
C THR A 33 7.77 -4.03 -2.28
N ILE A 34 8.66 -3.04 -2.09
CA ILE A 34 8.75 -2.30 -0.84
C ILE A 34 7.46 -1.50 -0.59
N HIS A 35 6.96 -0.79 -1.60
CA HIS A 35 5.68 -0.07 -1.53
C HIS A 35 4.51 -1.00 -1.13
N ASN A 36 4.38 -2.14 -1.83
CA ASN A 36 3.30 -3.09 -1.58
C ASN A 36 3.40 -3.67 -0.16
N LEU A 37 4.60 -4.02 0.31
CA LEU A 37 4.78 -4.52 1.68
C LEU A 37 4.37 -3.47 2.72
N GLY A 38 4.74 -2.21 2.50
CA GLY A 38 4.27 -1.09 3.33
C GLY A 38 2.75 -1.01 3.41
N PHE A 39 2.09 -1.06 2.26
CA PHE A 39 0.63 -1.08 2.18
C PHE A 39 -0.01 -2.26 2.94
N TYR A 40 0.52 -3.47 2.82
CA TYR A 40 0.01 -4.64 3.54
C TYR A 40 0.17 -4.51 5.06
N LEU A 41 1.33 -4.01 5.51
CA LEU A 41 1.57 -3.78 6.94
C LEU A 41 0.61 -2.73 7.51
N TRP A 42 0.38 -1.63 6.78
CA TRP A 42 -0.64 -0.63 7.12
C TRP A 42 -2.04 -1.26 7.21
N LEU A 43 -2.44 -2.02 6.18
CA LEU A 43 -3.76 -2.62 6.11
C LEU A 43 -4.05 -3.55 7.30
N LEU A 44 -3.03 -4.32 7.74
CA LEU A 44 -3.14 -5.19 8.90
C LEU A 44 -3.20 -4.41 10.23
N ARG A 45 -2.49 -3.28 10.34
CA ARG A 45 -2.58 -2.38 11.50
C ARG A 45 -3.97 -1.76 11.61
N GLU A 46 -4.53 -1.27 10.51
CA GLU A 46 -5.90 -0.74 10.47
C GLU A 46 -6.93 -1.81 10.81
N ALA A 47 -6.80 -3.01 10.22
CA ALA A 47 -7.64 -4.15 10.58
C ALA A 47 -7.60 -4.44 12.09
N ARG A 48 -6.41 -4.43 12.70
CA ARG A 48 -6.26 -4.61 14.15
C ARG A 48 -6.97 -3.53 14.96
N LYS A 49 -6.87 -2.25 14.57
CA LYS A 49 -7.56 -1.14 15.25
C LYS A 49 -9.08 -1.35 15.24
N HIS A 50 -9.64 -1.72 14.09
CA HIS A 50 -11.08 -1.96 13.97
C HIS A 50 -11.56 -3.25 14.65
N ILE A 51 -10.71 -4.26 14.78
CA ILE A 51 -11.02 -5.43 15.63
C ILE A 51 -11.14 -5.02 17.09
N LEU A 52 -10.19 -4.21 17.60
CA LEU A 52 -10.21 -3.74 18.98
C LEU A 52 -11.36 -2.76 19.27
N ALA A 53 -11.79 -1.99 18.27
CA ALA A 53 -12.95 -1.10 18.36
C ALA A 53 -14.31 -1.81 18.19
N GLY A 54 -14.31 -3.09 17.78
CA GLY A 54 -15.54 -3.88 17.58
C GLY A 54 -16.30 -3.59 16.28
N ASP A 55 -15.74 -2.80 15.36
CA ASP A 55 -16.38 -2.36 14.11
C ASP A 55 -15.77 -2.98 12.83
N PHE A 56 -14.85 -3.94 12.98
CA PHE A 56 -14.11 -4.59 11.90
C PHE A 56 -14.96 -5.02 10.69
N THR A 57 -16.10 -5.67 10.90
CA THR A 57 -16.94 -6.16 9.79
C THR A 57 -17.44 -5.02 8.91
N SER A 58 -17.87 -3.92 9.51
CA SER A 58 -18.35 -2.73 8.79
C SER A 58 -17.20 -2.11 8.00
N TRP A 59 -16.07 -1.87 8.68
CA TRP A 59 -14.86 -1.34 8.04
C TRP A 59 -14.37 -2.21 6.89
N LYS A 60 -14.26 -3.53 7.08
CA LYS A 60 -13.81 -4.49 6.06
C LYS A 60 -14.69 -4.42 4.82
N ASN A 61 -16.01 -4.37 4.99
CA ASN A 61 -16.96 -4.31 3.88
C ASN A 61 -16.82 -3.03 3.05
N MET A 62 -16.47 -1.91 3.68
CA MET A 62 -16.13 -0.67 2.99
C MET A 62 -14.75 -0.76 2.31
N MET A 63 -13.74 -1.22 3.05
CA MET A 63 -12.35 -1.27 2.60
C MET A 63 -12.16 -2.18 1.37
N VAL A 64 -12.77 -3.36 1.36
CA VAL A 64 -12.73 -4.27 0.19
C VAL A 64 -13.29 -3.61 -1.07
N LYS A 65 -14.41 -2.87 -0.95
CA LYS A 65 -15.00 -2.14 -2.08
C LYS A 65 -14.08 -1.01 -2.57
N GLN A 66 -13.38 -0.33 -1.66
CA GLN A 66 -12.45 0.74 -2.01
C GLN A 66 -11.20 0.20 -2.71
N MET A 67 -10.67 -0.94 -2.26
CA MET A 67 -9.49 -1.57 -2.87
C MET A 67 -9.77 -2.08 -4.29
N ASN A 68 -10.97 -2.62 -4.56
CA ASN A 68 -11.37 -3.02 -5.91
C ASN A 68 -11.39 -1.87 -6.93
N LYS A 69 -11.45 -0.61 -6.49
CA LYS A 69 -11.38 0.56 -7.38
C LYS A 69 -9.96 1.08 -7.61
N ARG A 70 -8.99 0.62 -6.81
CA ARG A 70 -7.59 1.04 -6.86
C ARG A 70 -6.71 0.07 -7.67
N LEU A 71 -7.16 -1.16 -7.86
CA LEU A 71 -6.57 -2.19 -8.73
C LEU A 71 -7.18 -2.10 -10.13
#